data_AF-A0A974TXH9-F1
#
_entry.id   AF-A0A974TXH9-F1
#
_cell.length_a   1.000
_cell.length_b   1.000
_cell.length_c   1.000
_cell.angle_alpha   90.00
_cell.angle_beta   90.00
_cell.angle_gamma   90.00
#
_symmetry.space_group_name_H-M   'P 1'
#
loop_
_entity.id
_entity.type
_entity.pdbx_description
1 polymer ?
#
loop_
_entity_poly.entity_id
_entity_poly.type
_entity_poly.pdbx_seq_one_letter_code
_entity_poly.pdbx_strand_id
1 'polypeptide(L)' 'MRLFECGSLVPGCNWHTRADNDAEVVRRVVEHMRSAHGETVIRENMIDNIKMRIVDDTKAA' A
#
# COMPACT_ATOMS: atom_id res chain seq x y z
N MET A 1 -1.03 0.62 14.49
CA MET A 1 -0.02 0.78 13.41
C MET A 1 -0.72 0.53 12.08
N ARG A 2 -0.28 1.07 10.95
CA ARG A 2 -0.95 0.88 9.64
C ARG A 2 -0.19 -0.12 8.79
N LEU A 3 -0.89 -1.14 8.26
CA LEU A 3 -0.35 -2.21 7.43
C LEU A 3 -1.02 -2.20 6.06
N PHE A 4 -0.22 -2.44 5.02
CA PHE A 4 -0.71 -2.62 3.66
C PHE A 4 -0.02 -3.82 3.01
N GLU A 5 -0.79 -4.56 2.22
CA GLU A 5 -0.35 -5.74 1.49
C GLU A 5 -0.62 -5.54 -0.01
N CYS A 6 0.45 -5.47 -0.82
CA CYS A 6 0.33 -5.25 -2.26
C CYS A 6 -0.43 -6.40 -2.94
N GLY A 7 -0.31 -7.63 -2.44
CA GLY A 7 -1.05 -8.79 -2.94
C GLY A 7 -2.58 -8.64 -2.92
N SER A 8 -3.12 -7.74 -2.10
CA SER A 8 -4.56 -7.41 -2.07
C SER A 8 -5.01 -6.49 -3.22
N LEU A 9 -4.05 -5.89 -3.93
CA LEU A 9 -4.27 -4.99 -5.06
C LEU A 9 -3.72 -5.60 -6.37
N VAL A 10 -2.49 -6.12 -6.34
CA VAL A 10 -1.79 -6.72 -7.46
C VAL A 10 -1.61 -8.22 -7.20
N PRO A 11 -2.37 -9.10 -7.87
CA PRO A 11 -2.25 -10.54 -7.66
C PRO A 11 -0.84 -11.01 -8.04
N GLY A 12 -0.23 -11.82 -7.16
CA GLY A 12 1.14 -12.32 -7.34
C GLY A 12 2.24 -11.44 -6.73
N CYS A 13 1.89 -10.32 -6.08
CA CYS A 13 2.84 -9.53 -5.32
C CYS A 13 2.82 -9.89 -3.82
N ASN A 14 3.95 -10.32 -3.27
CA ASN A 14 4.11 -10.64 -1.84
C ASN A 14 4.63 -9.45 -1.01
N TRP A 15 4.73 -8.26 -1.60
CA TRP A 15 5.25 -7.09 -0.90
C TRP A 15 4.22 -6.54 0.10
N HIS A 16 4.70 -6.19 1.29
CA HIS A 16 3.90 -5.57 2.34
C HIS A 16 4.70 -4.44 3.02
N THR A 17 3.99 -3.50 3.63
CA THR A 17 4.63 -2.43 4.40
C THR A 17 3.80 -2.03 5.60
N ARG A 18 4.48 -1.58 6.66
CA ARG A 18 3.85 -1.02 7.85
C ARG A 18 4.47 0.32 8.23
N ALA A 19 3.63 1.25 8.67
CA ALA A 19 4.05 2.56 9.17
C ALA A 19 3.09 3.07 10.24
N ASP A 20 3.43 4.20 10.87
CA ASP A 20 2.64 4.78 11.94
C ASP A 20 1.36 5.48 11.42
N ASN A 21 1.41 5.97 10.17
CA ASN A 21 0.31 6.69 9.54
C ASN A 21 0.10 6.24 8.07
N ASP A 22 -1.09 6.53 7.54
CA ASP A 22 -1.46 6.18 6.17
C ASP A 22 -0.60 6.89 5.11
N ALA A 23 -0.18 8.13 5.35
CA ALA A 23 0.61 8.88 4.38
C ALA A 23 1.96 8.20 4.09
N GLU A 24 2.61 7.70 5.13
CA GLU A 24 3.87 6.96 5.04
C GLU A 24 3.68 5.60 4.35
N VAL A 25 2.57 4.90 4.64
CA VAL A 25 2.22 3.68 3.92
C VAL A 25 2.02 3.99 2.44
N VAL A 26 1.17 4.96 2.09
CA VAL A 26 0.88 5.35 0.70
C VAL A 26 2.15 5.74 -0.04
N ARG A 27 3.05 6.51 0.58
CA ARG A 27 4.33 6.91 -0.02
C ARG A 27 5.16 5.68 -0.43
N ARG A 28 5.31 4.71 0.47
CA ARG A 28 6.08 3.47 0.21
C ARG A 28 5.43 2.61 -0.86
N VAL A 29 4.10 2.52 -0.85
CA VAL A 29 3.34 1.77 -1.86
C VAL A 29 3.53 2.39 -3.24
N VAL A 30 3.44 3.71 -3.35
CA VAL A 30 3.66 4.42 -4.63
C VAL A 30 5.07 4.22 -5.16
N GLU A 31 6.08 4.27 -4.29
CA GLU A 31 7.47 3.99 -4.67
C GLU A 31 7.64 2.55 -5.16
N HIS A 32 7.04 1.58 -4.44
CA HIS A 32 7.02 0.19 -4.85
C HIS A 32 6.32 -0.02 -6.20
N MET A 33 5.16 0.61 -6.43
CA MET A 33 4.45 0.54 -7.72
C MET A 33 5.32 1.05 -8.88
N ARG A 34 6.05 2.13 -8.67
CA ARG A 34 6.99 2.66 -9.68
C ARG A 34 8.15 1.71 -9.96
N SER A 35 8.76 1.14 -8.92
CA SER A 35 10.00 0.34 -9.07
C SER A 35 9.75 -1.13 -9.41
N ALA A 36 8.72 -1.75 -8.84
CA ALA A 36 8.45 -3.18 -8.97
C ALA A 36 7.42 -3.49 -10.06
N HIS A 37 6.44 -2.61 -10.24
CA HIS A 37 5.38 -2.78 -11.24
C HIS A 37 5.58 -1.93 -12.50
N GLY A 38 6.56 -1.02 -12.51
CA GLY A 38 6.79 -0.11 -13.63
C GLY A 38 5.67 0.91 -13.81
N GLU A 39 4.85 1.13 -12.76
CA GLU A 39 3.69 2.01 -12.79
C GLU A 39 4.16 3.47 -12.77
N THR A 40 4.29 4.08 -13.95
CA THR A 40 4.82 5.45 -14.11
C THR A 40 3.76 6.53 -13.80
N VAL A 41 2.47 6.19 -13.92
CA VAL A 41 1.36 7.12 -13.70
C VAL A 41 0.45 6.59 -12.59
N ILE A 42 0.52 7.20 -11.42
CA ILE A 42 -0.36 6.88 -10.30
C ILE A 42 -1.57 7.81 -10.33
N ARG A 43 -2.75 7.25 -10.60
CA ARG A 43 -4.02 8.00 -10.60
C ARG A 43 -4.55 8.16 -9.19
N GLU A 44 -5.34 9.21 -8.96
CA GLU A 44 -5.99 9.47 -7.67
C GLU A 44 -6.87 8.29 -7.21
N ASN A 45 -7.59 7.66 -8.14
CA ASN A 45 -8.39 6.47 -7.84
C ASN A 45 -7.52 5.28 -7.35
N MET A 46 -6.28 5.19 -7.81
CA MET A 46 -5.35 4.15 -7.35
C MET A 46 -4.88 4.44 -5.93
N ILE A 47 -4.64 5.70 -5.58
CA ILE A 47 -4.35 6.14 -4.21
C ILE A 47 -5.53 5.85 -3.26
N ASP A 48 -6.75 6.11 -3.70
CA ASP A 48 -7.96 5.79 -2.95
C ASP A 48 -8.08 4.27 -2.70
N ASN A 49 -7.85 3.46 -3.73
CA ASN A 49 -7.79 2.00 -3.63
C ASN A 49 -6.73 1.50 -2.66
N ILE A 50 -5.56 2.14 -2.63
CA ILE A 50 -4.49 1.83 -1.68
C ILE A 50 -4.98 2.15 -0.27
N LYS A 51 -5.50 3.36 -0.04
CA LYS A 51 -6.00 3.79 1.29
C LYS A 51 -7.10 2.89 1.84
N MET A 52 -8.03 2.45 1.00
CA MET A 52 -9.11 1.52 1.40
C MET A 52 -8.58 0.14 1.86
N ARG A 53 -7.37 -0.23 1.45
CA ARG A 53 -6.72 -1.50 1.79
C ARG A 53 -5.69 -1.38 2.91
N ILE A 54 -5.46 -0.17 3.42
CA ILE A 54 -4.63 0.01 4.62
C ILE A 54 -5.46 -0.42 5.81
N VAL A 55 -5.00 -1.46 6.50
CA VAL A 55 -5.63 -1.98 7.70
C VAL A 55 -4.88 -1.47 8.92
N ASP A 56 -5.61 -1.29 10.02
CA ASP A 56 -4.98 -1.01 11.30
C ASP A 56 -4.42 -2.32 11.88
N ASP A 57 -3.10 -2.44 11.87
CA ASP A 57 -2.30 -3.39 12.64
C ASP A 57 -2.29 -2.98 14.12
N THR A 58 -3.47 -2.68 14.67
CA THR A 58 -3.72 -2.87 16.11
C THR A 58 -4.21 -4.29 16.23
N LYS A 59 -3.22 -5.18 16.27
CA LYS A 59 -3.39 -6.58 16.65
C LYS A 59 -4.30 -6.60 17.88
N ALA A 60 -5.45 -7.24 17.72
CA ALA A 60 -6.36 -7.58 18.80
C ALA A 60 -5.53 -8.09 20.00
N ALA A 61 -5.67 -7.40 21.13
CA ALA A 61 -5.14 -7.81 22.42
C ALA A 61 -5.94 -9.01 22.96
#